data_AF-A0A3A9ESF3-F1
#
_entry.id   AF-A0A3A9ESF3-F1
#
_cell.length_a   1.000
_cell.length_b   1.000
_cell.length_c   1.000
_cell.angle_alpha   90.00
_cell.angle_beta   90.00
_cell.angle_gamma   90.00
#
_symmetry.space_group_name_H-M   'P 1'
#
loop_
_entity.id
_entity.type
_entity.pdbx_description
1 polymer ?
#
loop_
_entity_poly.entity_id
_entity_poly.type
_entity_poly.pdbx_seq_one_letter_code
_entity_poly.pdbx_strand_id
1 'polypeptide(L)'
;MRIMSRNSSDMVYHRPECRYAGKIRKKNRIKMEWEDAEWKGYRPCKCCDGIEFLYKLEKDRIERYAGQSNMNVDLKDKKVYVRTDVGCWKIIYKIREQSFILLHRNYVNGRVCLEDVEKAPFHRQGDIPEAGSIMKYLKYIKEHDEFKQNAPKDYRKLPQNTERQKLYYRMAKKREEKRSAKRLDGLFLMIEKQEGIKQLSCC
;
A
#
# COMPACT_ATOMS: atom_id res chain seq x y z
N MET A 1 -16.43 13.96 -9.10
CA MET A 1 -17.79 14.02 -9.67
C MET A 1 -18.65 12.79 -9.31
N ARG A 2 -19.78 13.00 -8.61
CA ARG A 2 -20.79 12.01 -8.19
C ARG A 2 -22.18 12.32 -8.74
N ILE A 3 -23.02 11.29 -8.87
CA ILE A 3 -24.40 11.40 -9.36
C ILE A 3 -25.37 11.08 -8.25
N MET A 4 -26.36 11.94 -8.03
CA MET A 4 -27.43 11.72 -7.04
C MET A 4 -28.78 12.18 -7.59
N SER A 5 -29.85 11.90 -6.84
CA SER A 5 -31.19 12.36 -7.18
C SER A 5 -31.63 13.51 -6.28
N ARG A 6 -32.14 14.60 -6.89
CA ARG A 6 -32.52 15.86 -6.24
C ARG A 6 -33.46 15.68 -5.04
N ASN A 7 -34.37 14.73 -5.11
CA ASN A 7 -35.45 14.52 -4.13
C ASN A 7 -35.45 13.08 -3.58
N SER A 8 -34.26 12.46 -3.46
CA SER A 8 -34.19 11.11 -2.89
C SER A 8 -34.32 11.16 -1.37
N SER A 9 -35.28 10.42 -0.81
CA SER A 9 -35.36 10.19 0.64
C SER A 9 -34.13 9.47 1.17
N ASP A 10 -33.50 8.62 0.35
CA ASP A 10 -32.33 7.84 0.76
C ASP A 10 -31.04 8.65 0.79
N MET A 11 -31.03 9.85 0.18
CA MET A 11 -29.88 10.76 0.12
C MET A 11 -28.57 10.03 -0.25
N VAL A 12 -28.57 9.25 -1.33
CA VAL A 12 -27.38 8.48 -1.76
C VAL A 12 -26.73 9.13 -2.97
N TYR A 13 -25.39 9.27 -2.91
CA TYR A 13 -24.59 9.60 -4.08
C TYR A 13 -23.93 8.35 -4.67
N HIS A 14 -23.77 8.37 -5.99
CA HIS A 14 -23.28 7.26 -6.79
C HIS A 14 -22.10 7.69 -7.65
N ARG A 15 -21.25 6.71 -7.99
CA ARG A 15 -20.29 6.86 -9.09
C ARG A 15 -21.00 6.83 -10.44
N PRO A 16 -20.49 7.49 -11.48
CA PRO A 16 -21.09 7.47 -12.82
C PRO A 16 -21.34 6.06 -13.37
N GLU A 17 -20.45 5.12 -13.07
CA GLU A 17 -20.47 3.74 -13.54
C GLU A 17 -21.46 2.86 -12.75
N CYS A 18 -22.10 3.42 -11.71
CA CYS A 18 -23.04 2.68 -10.88
C CYS A 18 -24.34 2.35 -11.62
N ARG A 19 -24.78 1.10 -11.53
CA ARG A 19 -26.08 0.65 -12.08
C ARG A 19 -27.28 1.49 -11.61
N TYR A 20 -27.25 2.01 -10.38
CA TYR A 20 -28.33 2.83 -9.84
C TYR A 20 -28.27 4.28 -10.34
N ALA A 21 -27.07 4.81 -10.58
CA ALA A 21 -26.91 6.13 -11.19
C ALA A 21 -27.58 6.19 -12.58
N GLY A 22 -27.46 5.11 -13.36
CA GLY A 22 -28.11 4.96 -14.66
C GLY A 22 -29.65 5.01 -14.58
N LYS A 23 -30.24 4.50 -13.49
CA LYS A 23 -31.70 4.45 -13.28
C LYS A 23 -32.30 5.79 -12.83
N ILE A 24 -31.48 6.74 -12.38
CA ILE A 24 -31.97 8.08 -12.01
C ILE A 24 -32.46 8.80 -13.28
N ARG A 25 -33.76 9.15 -13.30
CA ARG A 25 -34.40 9.94 -14.37
C ARG A 25 -33.59 11.22 -14.62
N LYS A 26 -33.30 11.53 -15.88
CA LYS A 26 -32.45 12.68 -16.29
C LYS A 26 -32.87 13.99 -15.60
N LYS A 27 -34.18 14.27 -15.54
CA LYS A 27 -34.75 15.48 -14.90
C LYS A 27 -34.46 15.61 -13.39
N ASN A 28 -34.22 14.50 -12.70
CA ASN A 28 -33.96 14.47 -11.26
C ASN A 28 -32.47 14.28 -10.95
N ARG A 29 -31.61 14.18 -11.96
CA ARG A 29 -30.19 13.85 -11.80
C ARG A 29 -29.40 15.12 -11.48
N ILE A 30 -28.66 15.08 -10.37
CA ILE A 30 -27.72 16.13 -10.00
C ILE A 30 -26.30 15.55 -9.99
N LYS A 31 -25.36 16.43 -10.31
CA LYS A 31 -23.94 16.19 -10.38
C LYS A 31 -23.24 17.16 -9.42
N MET A 32 -22.40 16.65 -8.53
CA MET A 32 -21.53 17.46 -7.66
C MET A 32 -20.34 16.63 -7.17
N GLU A 33 -19.36 17.27 -6.55
CA GLU A 33 -18.27 16.55 -5.89
C GLU A 33 -18.76 15.80 -4.65
N TRP A 34 -17.97 14.80 -4.22
CA TRP A 34 -18.42 13.92 -3.15
C TRP A 34 -18.43 14.65 -1.80
N GLU A 35 -17.50 15.58 -1.61
CA GLU A 35 -17.40 16.46 -0.45
C GLU A 35 -18.66 17.33 -0.32
N ASP A 36 -19.08 17.97 -1.42
CA ASP A 36 -20.31 18.78 -1.46
C ASP A 36 -21.55 17.94 -1.20
N ALA A 37 -21.57 16.70 -1.68
CA ALA A 37 -22.68 15.77 -1.47
C ALA A 37 -22.78 15.40 0.01
N GLU A 38 -21.66 15.04 0.65
CA GLU A 38 -21.62 14.73 2.08
C GLU A 38 -21.99 15.94 2.94
N TRP A 39 -21.51 17.13 2.59
CA TRP A 39 -21.92 18.38 3.25
C TRP A 39 -23.44 18.61 3.19
N LYS A 40 -24.08 18.22 2.08
CA LYS A 40 -25.54 18.27 1.91
C LYS A 40 -26.28 17.07 2.53
N GLY A 41 -25.59 16.21 3.27
CA GLY A 41 -26.16 15.05 3.96
C GLY A 41 -26.34 13.81 3.08
N TYR A 42 -25.77 13.78 1.87
CA TYR A 42 -25.75 12.57 1.07
C TYR A 42 -24.72 11.58 1.60
N ARG A 43 -25.02 10.28 1.48
CA ARG A 43 -24.13 9.18 1.87
C ARG A 43 -23.62 8.40 0.65
N PRO A 44 -22.43 7.77 0.75
CA PRO A 44 -21.90 6.95 -0.33
C PRO A 44 -22.78 5.73 -0.61
N CYS A 45 -22.96 5.40 -1.89
CA CYS A 45 -23.62 4.14 -2.23
C CYS A 45 -22.74 2.95 -1.83
N LYS A 46 -23.27 2.10 -0.95
CA LYS A 46 -22.68 0.80 -0.58
C LYS A 46 -22.37 -0.10 -1.78
N CYS A 47 -23.04 0.14 -2.91
CA CYS A 47 -22.90 -0.62 -4.14
C CYS A 47 -21.69 -0.26 -4.99
N CYS A 48 -21.29 1.02 -5.03
CA CYS A 48 -20.28 1.52 -5.98
C CYS A 48 -19.12 2.25 -5.32
N ASP A 49 -19.19 2.50 -4.01
CA ASP A 49 -18.06 2.97 -3.20
C ASP A 49 -17.37 1.84 -2.43
N GLY A 50 -17.64 0.59 -2.80
CA GLY A 50 -16.85 -0.54 -2.32
C GLY A 50 -15.58 -0.74 -3.15
N ILE A 51 -14.49 -1.16 -2.51
CA ILE A 51 -13.25 -1.55 -3.19
C ILE A 51 -13.47 -2.60 -4.28
N GLU A 52 -14.41 -3.53 -4.07
CA GLU A 52 -14.73 -4.57 -5.05
C GLU A 52 -15.27 -3.97 -6.36
N PHE A 53 -16.07 -2.91 -6.27
CA PHE A 53 -16.57 -2.20 -7.43
C PHE A 53 -15.43 -1.47 -8.14
N LEU A 54 -14.58 -0.77 -7.39
CA LEU A 54 -13.43 -0.04 -7.94
C LEU A 54 -12.42 -0.99 -8.60
N TYR A 55 -12.16 -2.14 -7.98
CA TYR A 55 -11.33 -3.20 -8.55
C TYR A 55 -11.94 -3.71 -9.87
N LYS A 56 -13.25 -3.98 -9.90
CA LYS A 56 -13.94 -4.44 -11.11
C LYS A 56 -13.88 -3.42 -12.25
N LEU A 57 -13.97 -2.12 -11.96
CA LEU A 57 -13.83 -1.07 -12.98
C LEU A 57 -12.45 -1.05 -13.63
N GLU A 58 -11.41 -1.33 -12.85
CA GLU A 58 -10.03 -1.33 -13.33
C GLU A 58 -9.51 -2.73 -13.70
N LYS A 59 -10.33 -3.78 -13.60
CA LYS A 59 -9.91 -5.19 -13.63
C LYS A 59 -9.06 -5.53 -14.85
N ASP A 60 -9.54 -5.25 -16.05
CA ASP A 60 -8.82 -5.58 -17.29
C ASP A 60 -7.47 -4.86 -17.39
N ARG A 61 -7.38 -3.64 -16.86
CA ARG A 61 -6.14 -2.86 -16.82
C ARG A 61 -5.17 -3.44 -15.79
N ILE A 62 -5.69 -3.80 -14.61
CA ILE A 62 -4.94 -4.43 -13.53
C ILE A 62 -4.35 -5.76 -14.00
N GLU A 63 -5.16 -6.65 -14.56
CA GLU A 63 -4.75 -7.98 -15.01
C GLU A 63 -3.71 -7.90 -16.13
N ARG A 64 -3.92 -7.03 -17.12
CA ARG A 64 -2.95 -6.79 -18.19
C ARG A 64 -1.61 -6.30 -17.64
N TYR A 65 -1.63 -5.33 -16.74
CA TYR A 65 -0.41 -4.76 -16.17
C TYR A 65 0.32 -5.74 -15.25
N ALA A 66 -0.44 -6.50 -14.46
CA ALA A 66 0.07 -7.54 -13.58
C ALA A 66 0.80 -8.64 -14.38
N GLY A 67 0.19 -9.10 -15.48
CA GLY A 67 0.81 -10.07 -16.39
C GLY A 67 2.12 -9.55 -17.03
N GLN A 68 2.15 -8.28 -17.45
CA GLN A 68 3.34 -7.64 -18.02
C GLN A 68 4.47 -7.41 -17.00
N SER A 69 4.14 -7.33 -15.71
CA SER A 69 5.09 -6.95 -14.66
C SER A 69 5.39 -8.08 -13.67
N ASN A 70 5.00 -9.32 -14.00
CA ASN A 70 5.17 -10.52 -13.17
C ASN A 70 4.65 -10.35 -11.73
N MET A 71 3.46 -9.76 -11.58
CA MET A 71 2.80 -9.55 -10.29
C MET A 71 1.57 -10.42 -10.16
N ASN A 72 1.34 -10.98 -8.98
CA ASN A 72 0.06 -11.61 -8.66
C ASN A 72 -0.81 -10.59 -7.91
N VAL A 73 -1.96 -10.23 -8.48
CA VAL A 73 -2.90 -9.27 -7.89
C VAL A 73 -4.20 -10.00 -7.56
N ASP A 74 -4.62 -9.95 -6.30
CA ASP A 74 -5.81 -10.64 -5.83
C ASP A 74 -6.67 -9.74 -4.95
N LEU A 75 -7.98 -9.84 -5.12
CA LEU A 75 -8.96 -9.20 -4.25
C LEU A 75 -9.47 -10.24 -3.24
N LYS A 76 -9.21 -10.01 -1.94
CA LYS A 76 -9.66 -10.88 -0.83
C LYS A 76 -10.04 -10.03 0.38
N ASP A 77 -11.14 -10.37 1.05
CA ASP A 77 -11.62 -9.72 2.27
C ASP A 77 -11.65 -8.18 2.19
N LYS A 78 -12.16 -7.65 1.07
CA LYS A 78 -12.21 -6.21 0.76
C LYS A 78 -10.84 -5.52 0.78
N LYS A 79 -9.79 -6.22 0.38
CA LYS A 79 -8.42 -5.72 0.25
C LYS A 79 -7.82 -6.26 -1.04
N VAL A 80 -6.94 -5.47 -1.65
CA VAL A 80 -6.20 -5.90 -2.84
C VAL A 80 -4.78 -6.23 -2.40
N TYR A 81 -4.38 -7.48 -2.61
CA TYR A 81 -3.03 -7.95 -2.34
C TYR A 81 -2.24 -7.97 -3.63
N VAL A 82 -0.99 -7.51 -3.58
CA VAL A 82 -0.06 -7.59 -4.70
C VAL A 82 1.16 -8.34 -4.22
N ARG A 83 1.45 -9.49 -4.81
CA ARG A 83 2.61 -10.32 -4.49
C ARG A 83 3.59 -10.25 -5.64
N THR A 84 4.82 -9.84 -5.34
CA THR A 84 5.95 -9.79 -6.28
C THR A 84 7.04 -10.75 -5.81
N ASP A 85 8.20 -10.76 -6.47
CA ASP A 85 9.41 -11.45 -5.99
C ASP A 85 10.04 -10.78 -4.78
N VAL A 86 9.89 -9.46 -4.65
CA VAL A 86 10.60 -8.65 -3.64
C VAL A 86 9.82 -8.60 -2.33
N GLY A 87 8.50 -8.50 -2.43
CA GLY A 87 7.66 -8.33 -1.26
C GLY A 87 6.20 -8.56 -1.54
N CYS A 88 5.41 -8.33 -0.50
CA CYS A 88 3.97 -8.42 -0.57
C CYS A 88 3.36 -7.11 -0.11
N TRP A 89 2.39 -6.65 -0.86
CA TRP A 89 1.75 -5.35 -0.71
C TRP A 89 0.27 -5.54 -0.48
N LYS A 90 -0.32 -4.56 0.20
CA LYS A 90 -1.74 -4.54 0.54
C LYS A 90 -2.29 -3.14 0.29
N ILE A 91 -3.29 -3.05 -0.58
CA ILE A 91 -4.00 -1.83 -0.92
C ILE A 91 -5.37 -1.87 -0.23
N ILE A 92 -5.65 -0.81 0.53
CA ILE A 92 -6.90 -0.65 1.27
C ILE A 92 -7.60 0.61 0.78
N TYR A 93 -8.90 0.51 0.52
CA TYR A 93 -9.72 1.67 0.17
C TYR A 93 -10.33 2.29 1.43
N LYS A 94 -10.12 3.59 1.58
CA LYS A 94 -10.71 4.43 2.61
C LYS A 94 -11.92 5.15 2.03
N ILE A 95 -13.11 4.69 2.39
CA ILE A 95 -14.36 5.22 1.81
C ILE A 95 -14.57 6.69 2.18
N ARG A 96 -14.29 7.09 3.43
CA ARG A 96 -14.51 8.48 3.90
C ARG A 96 -13.59 9.47 3.19
N GLU A 97 -12.32 9.09 3.00
CA GLU A 97 -11.32 9.91 2.32
C GLU A 97 -11.35 9.74 0.79
N GLN A 98 -12.20 8.84 0.29
CA GLN A 98 -12.33 8.48 -1.12
C GLN A 98 -10.99 8.12 -1.79
N SER A 99 -10.05 7.60 -1.00
CA SER A 99 -8.66 7.37 -1.37
C SER A 99 -8.22 5.95 -1.05
N PHE A 100 -7.13 5.52 -1.67
CA PHE A 100 -6.47 4.27 -1.33
C PHE A 100 -5.22 4.55 -0.51
N ILE A 101 -4.84 3.57 0.33
CA ILE A 101 -3.55 3.52 1.02
C ILE A 101 -2.79 2.26 0.64
N LEU A 102 -1.46 2.35 0.67
CA LEU A 102 -0.55 1.25 0.39
C LEU A 102 0.19 0.81 1.65
N LEU A 103 0.16 -0.49 1.92
CA LEU A 103 0.96 -1.14 2.95
C LEU A 103 1.90 -2.17 2.33
N HIS A 104 3.01 -2.42 3.01
CA HIS A 104 4.10 -3.25 2.54
C HIS A 104 4.55 -4.24 3.62
N ARG A 105 5.06 -5.38 3.17
CA ARG A 105 5.86 -6.32 3.96
C ARG A 105 6.93 -6.95 3.08
N ASN A 106 8.13 -7.13 3.64
CA ASN A 106 9.17 -7.93 3.01
C ASN A 106 8.91 -9.42 3.28
N TYR A 107 9.37 -10.29 2.39
CA TYR A 107 9.39 -11.72 2.68
C TYR A 107 10.49 -12.07 3.69
N VAL A 108 10.16 -12.97 4.63
CA VAL A 108 11.13 -13.56 5.56
C VAL A 108 11.61 -14.92 5.01
N ASN A 109 10.68 -15.76 4.54
CA ASN A 109 10.93 -17.12 4.03
C ASN A 109 10.34 -17.31 2.63
N GLY A 110 10.75 -16.48 1.66
CA GLY A 110 10.26 -16.58 0.28
C GLY A 110 8.83 -16.07 0.06
N ARG A 111 8.33 -16.22 -1.16
CA ARG A 111 6.99 -15.77 -1.56
C ARG A 111 5.93 -16.45 -0.70
N VAL A 112 4.94 -15.68 -0.26
CA VAL A 112 3.83 -16.16 0.60
C VAL A 112 2.59 -16.41 -0.26
N CYS A 113 1.85 -17.48 -0.01
CA CYS A 113 0.58 -17.74 -0.69
C CYS A 113 -0.53 -16.77 -0.25
N LEU A 114 -1.65 -16.73 -0.99
CA LEU A 114 -2.78 -15.82 -0.71
C LEU A 114 -3.46 -16.12 0.64
N GLU A 115 -3.39 -17.35 1.12
CA GLU A 115 -3.99 -17.82 2.37
C GLU A 115 -3.25 -17.23 3.56
N ASP A 116 -1.94 -17.10 3.43
CA ASP A 116 -1.02 -16.72 4.51
C ASP A 116 -0.65 -15.24 4.50
N VAL A 117 -1.29 -14.44 3.63
CA VAL A 117 -0.97 -13.01 3.50
C VAL A 117 -1.21 -12.20 4.76
N GLU A 118 -2.11 -12.59 5.64
CA GLU A 118 -2.40 -11.86 6.88
C GLU A 118 -1.70 -12.44 8.12
N LYS A 119 -0.94 -13.55 8.01
CA LYS A 119 -0.21 -14.14 9.15
C LYS A 119 0.90 -13.25 9.70
N ALA A 120 1.37 -12.29 8.91
CA ALA A 120 2.45 -11.37 9.27
C ALA A 120 2.00 -9.91 9.12
N PRO A 121 2.49 -8.99 9.98
CA PRO A 121 2.06 -7.60 9.98
C PRO A 121 2.55 -6.86 8.74
N PHE A 122 1.70 -5.96 8.23
CA PHE A 122 2.07 -4.97 7.22
C PHE A 122 2.33 -3.62 7.87
N HIS A 123 3.21 -2.82 7.26
CA HIS A 123 3.43 -1.42 7.65
C HIS A 123 3.01 -0.46 6.53
N ARG A 124 2.62 0.77 6.89
CA ARG A 124 2.24 1.80 5.91
C ARG A 124 3.45 2.23 5.09
N GLN A 125 3.28 2.27 3.77
CA GLN A 125 4.29 2.78 2.84
C GLN A 125 4.23 4.32 2.76
N GLY A 126 5.03 5.01 3.57
CA GLY A 126 4.89 6.46 3.80
C GLY A 126 5.47 7.40 2.73
N ASP A 127 6.25 6.89 1.79
CA ASP A 127 6.88 7.67 0.71
C ASP A 127 5.98 7.84 -0.53
N ILE A 128 4.77 7.25 -0.53
CA ILE A 128 3.75 7.49 -1.52
C ILE A 128 2.47 8.05 -0.87
N PRO A 129 1.96 9.22 -1.34
CA PRO A 129 0.71 9.77 -0.85
C PRO A 129 -0.47 8.84 -1.18
N GLU A 130 -1.60 9.13 -0.55
CA GLU A 130 -2.85 8.45 -0.87
C GLU A 130 -3.22 8.69 -2.35
N ALA A 131 -3.77 7.67 -3.00
CA ALA A 131 -4.05 7.68 -4.44
C ALA A 131 -5.52 7.39 -4.71
N GLY A 132 -6.08 7.94 -5.79
CA GLY A 132 -7.46 7.65 -6.21
C GLY A 132 -7.65 6.39 -7.05
N SER A 133 -6.58 5.65 -7.37
CA SER A 133 -6.62 4.50 -8.29
C SER A 133 -5.62 3.41 -7.88
N ILE A 134 -6.03 2.16 -8.07
CA ILE A 134 -5.22 0.95 -7.80
C ILE A 134 -4.02 0.91 -8.75
N MET A 135 -4.22 1.28 -10.01
CA MET A 135 -3.15 1.31 -11.02
C MET A 135 -1.96 2.20 -10.64
N LYS A 136 -2.19 3.30 -9.92
CA LYS A 136 -1.10 4.17 -9.44
C LYS A 136 -0.19 3.42 -8.47
N TYR A 137 -0.75 2.55 -7.63
CA TYR A 137 0.03 1.72 -6.74
C TYR A 137 0.74 0.57 -7.45
N LEU A 138 0.13 -0.06 -8.45
CA LEU A 138 0.82 -1.11 -9.22
C LEU A 138 2.08 -0.58 -9.91
N LYS A 139 2.00 0.62 -10.50
CA LYS A 139 3.17 1.29 -11.10
C LYS A 139 4.26 1.61 -10.07
N TYR A 140 3.85 2.17 -8.93
CA TYR A 140 4.78 2.44 -7.84
C TYR A 140 5.47 1.17 -7.32
N ILE A 141 4.72 0.07 -7.14
CA ILE A 141 5.27 -1.21 -6.68
C ILE A 141 6.34 -1.71 -7.65
N LYS A 142 6.08 -1.63 -8.96
CA LYS A 142 7.05 -2.03 -9.98
C LYS A 142 8.35 -1.25 -9.86
N GLU A 143 8.26 0.08 -9.88
CA GLU A 143 9.42 0.97 -9.78
C GLU A 143 10.19 0.76 -8.47
N HIS A 144 9.46 0.58 -7.37
CA HIS A 144 10.05 0.31 -6.05
C HIS A 144 10.81 -1.02 -6.04
N ASP A 145 10.22 -2.08 -6.59
CA ASP A 145 10.80 -3.42 -6.58
C ASP A 145 12.00 -3.53 -7.54
N GLU A 146 11.91 -2.92 -8.72
CA GLU A 146 13.05 -2.78 -9.65
C GLU A 146 14.21 -2.01 -8.99
N PHE A 147 13.92 -0.93 -8.27
CA PHE A 147 14.94 -0.21 -7.52
C PHE A 147 15.56 -1.07 -6.42
N LYS A 148 14.76 -1.87 -5.70
CA LYS A 148 15.26 -2.77 -4.64
C LYS A 148 16.13 -3.91 -5.17
N GLN A 149 15.78 -4.47 -6.32
CA GLN A 149 16.55 -5.55 -6.96
C GLN A 149 17.88 -5.05 -7.52
N ASN A 150 17.88 -3.88 -8.15
CA ASN A 150 19.07 -3.31 -8.77
C ASN A 150 19.97 -2.53 -7.79
N ALA A 151 19.45 -2.17 -6.60
CA ALA A 151 20.23 -1.47 -5.60
C ALA A 151 21.39 -2.35 -5.10
N PRO A 152 22.63 -1.84 -5.09
CA PRO A 152 23.75 -2.53 -4.48
C PRO A 152 23.45 -2.88 -3.01
N LYS A 153 23.74 -4.14 -2.63
CA LYS A 153 23.57 -4.62 -1.25
C LYS A 153 24.43 -3.83 -0.27
N ASP A 154 25.65 -3.49 -0.68
CA ASP A 154 26.54 -2.61 0.08
C ASP A 154 26.12 -1.17 -0.14
N TYR A 155 25.68 -0.51 0.94
CA TYR A 155 25.22 0.87 0.88
C TYR A 155 26.32 1.83 0.38
N ARG A 156 27.60 1.48 0.55
CA ARG A 156 28.74 2.27 0.06
C ARG A 156 28.77 2.43 -1.46
N LYS A 157 28.15 1.48 -2.18
CA LYS A 157 28.07 1.45 -3.65
C LYS A 157 26.83 2.15 -4.20
N LEU A 158 25.98 2.71 -3.34
CA LEU A 158 24.78 3.43 -3.80
C LEU A 158 25.19 4.74 -4.49
N PRO A 159 24.51 5.11 -5.59
CA PRO A 159 24.74 6.40 -6.24
C PRO A 159 24.35 7.55 -5.30
N GLN A 160 24.99 8.71 -5.48
CA GLN A 160 24.80 9.91 -4.63
C GLN A 160 24.72 11.21 -5.45
N ASN A 161 24.35 11.11 -6.73
CA ASN A 161 24.36 12.23 -7.68
C ASN A 161 23.17 13.18 -7.48
N THR A 162 22.03 12.65 -7.00
CA THR A 162 20.82 13.44 -6.73
C THR A 162 20.53 13.56 -5.23
N GLU A 163 19.78 14.58 -4.82
CA GLU A 163 19.39 14.75 -3.40
C GLU A 163 18.61 13.55 -2.85
N ARG A 164 17.74 12.95 -3.68
CA ARG A 164 17.02 11.71 -3.34
C ARG A 164 17.99 10.55 -3.09
N GLN A 165 19.00 10.41 -3.93
CA GLN A 165 20.04 9.39 -3.80
C GLN A 165 20.89 9.60 -2.53
N LYS A 166 21.33 10.83 -2.24
CA LYS A 166 22.05 11.17 -1.01
C LYS A 166 21.23 10.90 0.25
N LEU A 167 19.93 11.23 0.22
CA LEU A 167 19.03 10.91 1.33
C LEU A 167 18.92 9.40 1.54
N TYR A 168 18.74 8.63 0.47
CA TYR A 168 18.68 7.17 0.54
C TYR A 168 19.99 6.56 1.09
N TYR A 169 21.15 7.06 0.63
CA TYR A 169 22.46 6.66 1.14
C TYR A 169 22.59 6.90 2.64
N ARG A 170 22.25 8.11 3.13
CA ARG A 170 22.27 8.44 4.56
C ARG A 170 21.37 7.52 5.38
N MET A 171 20.16 7.23 4.88
CA MET A 171 19.24 6.29 5.55
C MET A 171 19.79 4.86 5.56
N ALA A 172 20.40 4.40 4.46
CA ALA A 172 21.00 3.08 4.38
C ALA A 172 22.21 2.93 5.32
N LYS A 173 23.12 3.93 5.35
CA LYS A 173 24.24 4.01 6.29
C LYS A 173 23.77 3.92 7.74
N LYS A 174 22.81 4.76 8.14
CA LYS A 174 22.25 4.77 9.50
C LYS A 174 21.59 3.44 9.88
N ARG A 175 20.95 2.74 8.93
CA ARG A 175 20.40 1.40 9.17
C ARG A 175 21.50 0.38 9.41
N GLU A 176 22.58 0.42 8.64
CA GLU A 176 23.69 -0.53 8.80
C GLU A 176 24.47 -0.27 10.10
N GLU A 177 24.71 0.98 10.47
CA GLU A 177 25.29 1.35 11.77
C GLU A 177 24.47 0.78 12.93
N LYS A 178 23.13 0.93 12.89
CA LYS A 178 22.22 0.34 13.89
C LYS A 178 22.27 -1.18 13.91
N ARG A 179 22.35 -1.84 12.75
CA ARG A 179 22.47 -3.31 12.69
C ARG A 179 23.82 -3.77 13.24
N SER A 180 24.90 -3.04 12.96
CA SER A 180 26.23 -3.33 13.46
C SER A 180 26.29 -3.19 14.97
N ALA A 181 25.75 -2.10 15.53
CA ALA A 181 25.65 -1.91 16.98
C ALA A 181 24.86 -3.05 17.64
N LYS A 182 23.66 -3.36 17.16
CA LYS A 182 22.85 -4.49 17.68
C LYS A 182 23.57 -5.83 17.60
N ARG A 183 24.38 -6.05 16.56
CA ARG A 183 25.17 -7.28 16.40
C ARG A 183 26.27 -7.35 17.44
N LEU A 184 26.99 -6.24 17.67
CA LEU A 184 28.00 -6.15 18.72
C LEU A 184 27.36 -6.37 20.10
N ASP A 185 26.26 -5.68 20.41
CA ASP A 185 25.51 -5.87 21.66
C ASP A 185 25.10 -7.34 21.84
N GLY A 186 24.60 -7.97 20.78
CA GLY A 186 24.25 -9.40 20.77
C GLY A 186 25.45 -10.32 21.01
N LEU A 187 26.61 -10.00 20.44
CA LEU A 187 27.85 -10.75 20.68
C LEU A 187 28.33 -10.57 22.12
N PHE A 188 28.30 -9.35 22.67
CA PHE A 188 28.63 -9.09 24.06
C PHE A 188 27.72 -9.90 25.00
N LEU A 189 26.40 -9.88 24.77
CA LEU A 189 25.45 -10.70 25.55
C LEU A 189 25.73 -12.21 25.46
N MET A 190 26.27 -12.71 24.34
CA MET A 190 26.67 -14.11 24.21
C MET A 190 27.95 -14.41 24.99
N ILE A 191 28.92 -13.51 24.95
CA ILE A 191 30.19 -13.62 25.67
C ILE A 191 29.96 -13.55 27.19
N GLU A 192 29.12 -12.62 27.67
CA GLU A 192 28.77 -12.50 29.09
C GLU A 192 28.06 -13.76 29.65
N LYS A 193 27.43 -14.55 28.78
CA LYS A 193 26.81 -15.83 29.17
C LYS A 193 27.80 -16.99 29.25
N GLN A 194 29.03 -16.84 28.75
CA GLN A 194 30.07 -17.83 28.96
C GLN A 194 30.55 -17.77 30.42
N GLU A 195 30.71 -18.94 31.05
CA GLU A 195 31.14 -19.02 32.44
C GLU A 195 32.52 -18.35 32.62
N GLY A 196 32.63 -17.49 33.65
CA GLY A 196 33.86 -16.76 34.00
C GLY A 196 33.91 -15.29 33.55
N ILE A 197 33.12 -14.85 32.58
CA ILE A 197 33.18 -13.46 32.06
C ILE A 197 32.19 -12.51 32.74
N LYS A 198 31.14 -13.06 33.37
CA LYS A 198 30.13 -12.30 34.14
C LYS A 198 30.72 -11.42 35.26
N GLN A 199 31.88 -11.81 35.81
CA GLN A 199 32.56 -11.09 36.88
C GLN A 199 33.30 -9.82 36.38
N LEU A 200 33.52 -9.69 35.06
CA LEU A 200 34.21 -8.56 34.44
C LEU A 200 33.25 -7.50 33.87
N SER A 201 31.94 -7.80 33.84
CA SER A 201 30.88 -6.97 33.24
C SER A 201 30.28 -5.95 34.21
N CYS A 202 30.52 -6.08 35.52
CA CYS A 202 30.07 -5.11 36.51
C CYS A 202 31.15 -4.04 36.80
N CYS A 203 31.01 -2.88 36.17
CA CYS A 203 31.49 -1.59 36.64
C CYS A 203 30.37 -0.56 36.47
#